data_AF-A0A7Y9NAL7-F1
#
_entry.id   AF-A0A7Y9NAL7-F1
#
_cell.length_a   1.000
_cell.length_b   1.000
_cell.length_c   1.000
_cell.angle_alpha   90.00
_cell.angle_beta   90.00
_cell.angle_gamma   90.00
#
_symmetry.space_group_name_H-M   'P 1'
#
loop_
_entity.id
_entity.type
_entity.pdbx_description
1 polymer ?
#
loop_
_entity_poly.entity_id
_entity_poly.type
_entity_poly.pdbx_seq_one_letter_code
_entity_poly.pdbx_strand_id
1 'polypeptide(L)'
;MMQLVKRSYAGVMHKIADLGPMERLAEEAQQSDEYGWLRWAASLLAIHDIERMIALGLPWWNVAATRDVAQFLRTRPNARVFEYGAGASTIWLARHAAHVTSVEHHAEWHHRLSREVARFQNIALHHCELDGDAYIGAIDETGAPFDLIVVDGRRRTECLARAIPHLAPGGIILLDDSGRSRYRRAIENCGLKERRHFGRSYCVPYPDFTSILHA
;
A
#
# COMPACT_ATOMS: atom_id res chain seq x y z
N MET A 1 -12.14 6.37 19.85
CA MET A 1 -12.04 7.82 19.51
C MET A 1 -11.47 8.06 18.11
N MET A 2 -10.26 7.58 17.80
CA MET A 2 -9.61 7.83 16.49
C MET A 2 -10.31 7.19 15.27
N GLN A 3 -10.92 6.01 15.40
CA GLN A 3 -11.71 5.42 14.30
C GLN A 3 -13.03 6.15 14.03
N LEU A 4 -13.64 6.76 15.06
CA LEU A 4 -14.87 7.54 14.91
C LEU A 4 -14.57 8.85 14.18
N VAL A 5 -13.45 9.52 14.54
CA VAL A 5 -12.94 10.70 13.85
C VAL A 5 -12.60 10.39 12.38
N LYS A 6 -11.97 9.23 12.10
CA LYS A 6 -11.68 8.79 10.72
C LYS A 6 -12.95 8.59 9.87
N ARG A 7 -14.02 8.02 10.43
CA ARG A 7 -15.29 7.82 9.71
C ARG A 7 -16.02 9.13 9.44
N SER A 8 -16.07 10.02 10.43
CA SER A 8 -16.68 11.35 10.25
C SER A 8 -15.88 12.23 9.28
N TYR A 9 -14.55 12.13 9.30
CA TYR A 9 -13.68 12.81 8.32
C TYR A 9 -13.93 12.30 6.90
N ALA A 10 -13.95 10.98 6.68
CA ALA A 10 -14.17 10.41 5.34
C ALA A 10 -15.49 10.86 4.71
N GLY A 11 -16.61 10.80 5.46
CA GLY A 11 -17.91 11.21 4.94
C GLY A 11 -18.03 12.69 4.58
N VAL A 12 -17.34 13.57 5.30
CA VAL A 12 -17.28 15.02 4.98
C VAL A 12 -16.39 15.27 3.77
N MET A 13 -15.24 14.60 3.70
CA MET A 13 -14.29 14.79 2.60
C MET A 13 -14.85 14.33 1.25
N HIS A 14 -15.59 13.22 1.19
CA HIS A 14 -16.23 12.79 -0.07
C HIS A 14 -17.21 13.85 -0.62
N LYS A 15 -18.04 14.45 0.25
CA LYS A 15 -18.98 15.50 -0.19
C LYS A 15 -18.27 16.77 -0.66
N ILE A 16 -17.13 17.10 -0.07
CA ILE A 16 -16.30 18.24 -0.48
C ILE A 16 -15.60 17.92 -1.80
N ALA A 17 -15.14 16.68 -1.98
CA ALA A 17 -14.40 16.24 -3.15
C ALA A 17 -15.23 16.32 -4.45
N ASP A 18 -16.55 16.19 -4.36
CA ASP A 18 -17.48 16.30 -5.50
C ASP A 18 -17.81 17.76 -5.88
N LEU A 19 -17.21 18.74 -5.20
CA LEU A 19 -17.37 20.15 -5.56
C LEU A 19 -16.41 20.49 -6.72
N GLY A 20 -16.88 21.23 -7.73
CA GLY A 20 -16.10 21.56 -8.93
C GLY A 20 -14.69 22.18 -8.71
N PRO A 21 -14.42 22.95 -7.63
CA PRO A 21 -13.05 23.35 -7.30
C PRO A 21 -12.12 22.18 -6.91
N MET A 22 -12.66 21.14 -6.27
CA MET A 22 -11.91 19.96 -5.83
C MET A 22 -11.68 18.97 -6.97
N GLU A 23 -12.59 18.89 -7.94
CA GLU A 23 -12.36 18.14 -9.19
C GLU A 23 -11.20 18.75 -9.99
N ARG A 24 -11.18 20.08 -10.15
CA ARG A 24 -10.04 20.78 -10.77
C ARG A 24 -8.73 20.56 -10.01
N LEU A 25 -8.77 20.58 -8.68
CA LEU A 25 -7.61 20.24 -7.86
C LEU A 25 -7.10 18.83 -8.17
N ALA A 26 -7.99 17.86 -8.34
CA ALA A 26 -7.61 16.49 -8.67
C ALA A 26 -7.01 16.39 -10.08
N GLU A 27 -7.58 17.09 -11.07
CA GLU A 27 -7.06 17.14 -12.44
C GLU A 27 -5.66 17.78 -12.51
N GLU A 28 -5.47 18.93 -11.85
CA GLU A 28 -4.17 19.59 -11.74
C GLU A 28 -3.17 18.70 -11.00
N ALA A 29 -3.62 18.05 -9.92
CA ALA A 29 -2.79 17.14 -9.15
C ALA A 29 -2.31 15.95 -9.98
N GLN A 30 -3.12 15.39 -10.88
CA GLN A 30 -2.71 14.29 -11.77
C GLN A 30 -1.50 14.65 -12.63
N GLN A 31 -1.36 15.92 -13.02
CA GLN A 31 -0.27 16.41 -13.88
C GLN A 31 0.94 16.96 -13.12
N SER A 32 0.89 16.99 -11.78
CA SER A 32 1.93 17.59 -10.93
C SER A 32 3.16 16.68 -10.71
N ASP A 33 3.89 16.81 -9.60
CA ASP A 33 4.84 15.78 -9.13
C ASP A 33 4.10 14.72 -8.28
N GLU A 34 4.29 13.43 -8.54
CA GLU A 34 3.71 12.31 -7.75
C GLU A 34 4.06 12.38 -6.26
N TYR A 35 5.21 12.95 -5.92
CA TYR A 35 5.67 13.09 -4.54
C TYR A 35 5.48 14.52 -4.00
N GLY A 36 4.89 15.40 -4.80
CA GLY A 36 4.69 16.81 -4.50
C GLY A 36 3.59 17.10 -3.47
N TRP A 37 3.51 18.34 -3.03
CA TRP A 37 2.48 18.80 -2.08
C TRP A 37 1.08 18.81 -2.69
N LEU A 38 0.96 19.19 -3.97
CA LEU A 38 -0.32 19.25 -4.67
C LEU A 38 -0.98 17.86 -4.76
N ARG A 39 -0.21 16.86 -5.19
CA ARG A 39 -0.62 15.46 -5.24
C ARG A 39 -1.06 14.92 -3.88
N TRP A 40 -0.28 15.20 -2.84
CA TRP A 40 -0.65 14.82 -1.48
C TRP A 40 -1.93 15.53 -1.01
N ALA A 41 -2.06 16.83 -1.26
CA ALA A 41 -3.25 17.59 -0.87
C ALA A 41 -4.52 17.03 -1.55
N ALA A 42 -4.45 16.72 -2.84
CA ALA A 42 -5.55 16.08 -3.56
C ALA A 42 -5.89 14.70 -2.97
N SER A 43 -4.90 13.92 -2.52
CA SER A 43 -5.15 12.62 -1.89
C SER A 43 -5.95 12.72 -0.58
N LEU A 44 -5.94 13.86 0.13
CA LEU A 44 -6.72 14.05 1.36
C LEU A 44 -8.24 13.98 1.11
N LEU A 45 -8.67 14.22 -0.12
CA LEU A 45 -10.06 14.13 -0.57
C LEU A 45 -10.45 12.71 -1.02
N ALA A 46 -9.49 11.79 -1.08
CA ALA A 46 -9.65 10.44 -1.62
C ALA A 46 -9.61 9.35 -0.54
N ILE A 47 -9.77 9.69 0.74
CA ILE A 47 -9.72 8.69 1.81
C ILE A 47 -10.81 7.62 1.64
N HIS A 48 -10.42 6.34 1.53
CA HIS A 48 -11.30 5.21 1.18
C HIS A 48 -12.00 5.30 -0.19
N ASP A 49 -11.58 6.23 -1.05
CA ASP A 49 -12.02 6.36 -2.44
C ASP A 49 -10.96 5.72 -3.34
N ILE A 50 -11.17 4.45 -3.70
CA ILE A 50 -10.17 3.71 -4.47
C ILE A 50 -10.04 4.27 -5.88
N GLU A 51 -11.14 4.68 -6.50
CA GLU A 51 -11.18 5.19 -7.87
C GLU A 51 -10.40 6.51 -7.96
N ARG A 52 -10.60 7.43 -7.01
CA ARG A 52 -9.81 8.69 -6.96
C ARG A 52 -8.32 8.43 -6.73
N MET A 53 -7.96 7.47 -5.88
CA MET A 53 -6.55 7.13 -5.66
C MET A 53 -5.89 6.50 -6.89
N ILE A 54 -6.61 5.62 -7.59
CA ILE A 54 -6.16 5.04 -8.85
C ILE A 54 -5.98 6.12 -9.92
N ALA A 55 -6.90 7.08 -9.99
CA ALA A 55 -6.84 8.23 -10.90
C ALA A 55 -5.64 9.14 -10.60
N LEU A 56 -5.35 9.40 -9.33
CA LEU A 56 -4.16 10.17 -8.91
C LEU A 56 -2.85 9.38 -9.13
N GLY A 57 -2.94 8.08 -9.37
CA GLY A 57 -1.78 7.20 -9.54
C GLY A 57 -1.02 6.97 -8.25
N LEU A 58 -1.73 6.81 -7.13
CA LEU A 58 -1.12 6.76 -5.80
C LEU A 58 -1.40 5.46 -5.04
N PRO A 59 -0.42 4.95 -4.26
CA PRO A 59 -0.68 3.96 -3.21
C PRO A 59 -1.16 4.66 -1.92
N TRP A 60 -1.38 3.87 -0.86
CA TRP A 60 -1.84 4.39 0.45
C TRP A 60 -0.73 4.82 1.40
N TRP A 61 0.54 4.68 1.00
CA TRP A 61 1.68 4.73 1.91
C TRP A 61 2.23 6.13 2.14
N ASN A 62 3.28 6.21 2.97
CA ASN A 62 4.10 7.41 3.10
C ASN A 62 4.70 7.84 1.74
N VAL A 63 4.67 9.14 1.45
CA VAL A 63 5.14 9.75 0.20
C VAL A 63 6.63 9.46 -0.05
N ALA A 64 7.47 9.59 0.99
CA ALA A 64 8.90 9.35 0.85
C ALA A 64 9.21 7.86 0.67
N ALA A 65 8.51 6.99 1.38
CA ALA A 65 8.65 5.53 1.20
C ALA A 65 8.19 5.10 -0.21
N THR A 66 7.09 5.67 -0.70
CA THR A 66 6.58 5.42 -2.06
C THR A 66 7.63 5.76 -3.11
N ARG A 67 8.29 6.93 -2.97
CA ARG A 67 9.37 7.33 -3.87
C ARG A 67 10.55 6.37 -3.85
N ASP A 68 10.96 5.92 -2.66
CA ASP A 68 12.07 4.96 -2.51
C ASP A 68 11.70 3.60 -3.15
N VAL A 69 10.47 3.11 -2.96
CA VAL A 69 9.97 1.89 -3.62
C VAL A 69 9.92 2.06 -5.14
N ALA A 70 9.43 3.19 -5.64
CA ALA A 70 9.39 3.46 -7.08
C ALA A 70 10.80 3.42 -7.68
N GLN A 71 11.78 4.05 -7.01
CA GLN A 71 13.17 4.00 -7.44
C GLN A 71 13.74 2.58 -7.42
N PHE A 72 13.41 1.78 -6.40
CA PHE A 72 13.84 0.39 -6.28
C PHE A 72 13.28 -0.50 -7.40
N LEU A 73 12.01 -0.32 -7.76
CA LEU A 73 11.34 -1.09 -8.81
C LEU A 73 11.78 -0.67 -10.21
N ARG A 74 12.08 0.62 -10.44
CA ARG A 74 12.61 1.10 -11.74
C ARG A 74 13.89 0.39 -12.18
N THR A 75 14.72 -0.06 -11.25
CA THR A 75 15.96 -0.81 -11.57
C THR A 75 15.72 -2.32 -11.68
N ARG A 76 14.47 -2.78 -11.58
CA ARG A 76 14.05 -4.19 -11.57
C ARG A 76 12.80 -4.38 -12.45
N PRO A 77 12.92 -4.29 -13.79
CA PRO A 77 11.76 -4.36 -14.68
C PRO A 77 11.00 -5.70 -14.57
N ASN A 78 11.67 -6.77 -14.12
CA ASN A 78 11.07 -8.09 -13.91
C ASN A 78 10.65 -8.35 -12.45
N ALA A 79 10.52 -7.29 -11.63
CA ALA A 79 10.25 -7.44 -10.21
C ALA A 79 8.99 -8.25 -9.95
N ARG A 80 9.09 -9.17 -8.98
CA ARG A 80 7.95 -9.89 -8.40
C ARG A 80 7.58 -9.23 -7.09
N VAL A 81 6.29 -8.92 -6.93
CA VAL A 81 5.76 -8.26 -5.74
C VAL A 81 4.69 -9.11 -5.08
N PHE A 82 4.76 -9.20 -3.75
CA PHE A 82 3.69 -9.70 -2.91
C PHE A 82 3.12 -8.58 -2.05
N GLU A 83 1.80 -8.54 -1.85
CA GLU A 83 1.13 -7.54 -1.01
C GLU A 83 0.10 -8.18 -0.08
N TYR A 84 0.28 -7.97 1.22
CA TYR A 84 -0.76 -8.16 2.22
C TYR A 84 -1.59 -6.89 2.37
N GLY A 85 -2.88 -6.95 2.01
CA GLY A 85 -3.83 -5.84 2.07
C GLY A 85 -3.94 -5.14 0.72
N ALA A 86 -4.93 -5.53 -0.07
CA ALA A 86 -5.07 -5.06 -1.45
C ALA A 86 -5.84 -3.73 -1.54
N GLY A 87 -5.55 -2.92 -2.56
CA GLY A 87 -6.22 -1.64 -2.78
C GLY A 87 -5.65 -0.83 -3.95
N ALA A 88 -5.68 0.49 -3.87
CA ALA A 88 -5.06 1.36 -4.87
C ALA A 88 -3.55 1.08 -5.03
N SER A 89 -2.88 0.67 -3.95
CA SER A 89 -1.49 0.20 -3.99
C SER A 89 -1.28 -1.00 -4.90
N THR A 90 -2.23 -1.95 -4.98
CA THR A 90 -2.18 -3.08 -5.92
C THR A 90 -2.08 -2.60 -7.37
N ILE A 91 -2.92 -1.61 -7.74
CA ILE A 91 -2.92 -1.02 -9.09
C ILE A 91 -1.65 -0.20 -9.34
N TRP A 92 -1.18 0.51 -8.33
CA TRP A 92 0.09 1.24 -8.39
C TRP A 92 1.26 0.27 -8.63
N LEU A 93 1.35 -0.82 -7.87
CA LEU A 93 2.36 -1.86 -8.01
C LEU A 93 2.33 -2.50 -9.40
N ALA A 94 1.14 -2.77 -9.95
CA ALA A 94 1.00 -3.37 -11.28
C ALA A 94 1.55 -2.49 -12.41
N ARG A 95 1.63 -1.17 -12.20
CA ARG A 95 2.27 -0.24 -13.15
C ARG A 95 3.80 -0.21 -13.01
N HIS A 96 4.36 -0.72 -11.91
CA HIS A 96 5.77 -0.60 -11.57
C HIS A 96 6.52 -1.94 -11.52
N ALA A 97 5.82 -3.08 -11.60
CA ALA A 97 6.40 -4.42 -11.49
C ALA A 97 5.87 -5.38 -12.55
N ALA A 98 6.64 -6.43 -12.83
CA ALA A 98 6.25 -7.44 -13.82
C ALA A 98 5.15 -8.38 -13.30
N HIS A 99 5.13 -8.66 -12.00
CA HIS A 99 4.15 -9.56 -11.38
C HIS A 99 3.75 -9.05 -10.00
N VAL A 100 2.44 -8.99 -9.75
CA VAL A 100 1.88 -8.61 -8.45
C VAL A 100 0.96 -9.71 -7.97
N THR A 101 1.17 -10.18 -6.75
CA THR A 101 0.23 -11.02 -6.01
C THR A 101 -0.25 -10.25 -4.79
N SER A 102 -1.56 -9.99 -4.71
CA SER A 102 -2.15 -9.24 -3.60
C SER A 102 -3.23 -10.07 -2.90
N VAL A 103 -3.24 -10.03 -1.57
CA VAL A 103 -4.22 -10.75 -0.75
C VAL A 103 -5.10 -9.77 0.02
N GLU A 104 -6.40 -10.05 0.02
CA GLU A 104 -7.42 -9.25 0.71
C GLU A 104 -8.32 -10.15 1.54
N HIS A 105 -8.70 -9.68 2.74
CA HIS A 105 -9.55 -10.44 3.66
C HIS A 105 -11.02 -10.04 3.61
N HIS A 106 -11.32 -8.78 3.30
CA HIS A 106 -12.68 -8.28 3.30
C HIS A 106 -13.35 -8.59 1.95
N ALA A 107 -14.25 -9.58 1.93
CA ALA A 107 -14.88 -10.08 0.71
C ALA A 107 -15.51 -8.99 -0.17
N GLU A 108 -16.22 -8.03 0.43
CA GLU A 108 -16.83 -6.91 -0.32
C GLU A 108 -15.76 -5.98 -0.92
N TRP A 109 -14.65 -5.75 -0.22
CA TRP A 109 -13.57 -4.90 -0.71
C TRP A 109 -12.84 -5.59 -1.87
N HIS A 110 -12.56 -6.89 -1.71
CA HIS A 110 -12.04 -7.74 -2.77
C HIS A 110 -12.93 -7.70 -4.02
N HIS A 111 -14.25 -7.83 -3.86
CA HIS A 111 -15.20 -7.75 -4.99
C HIS A 111 -15.19 -6.38 -5.68
N ARG A 112 -15.08 -5.28 -4.92
CA ARG A 112 -14.95 -3.94 -5.51
C ARG A 112 -13.64 -3.82 -6.30
N LEU A 113 -12.52 -4.25 -5.72
CA LEU A 113 -11.20 -4.15 -6.32
C LEU A 113 -11.05 -5.03 -7.58
N SER A 114 -11.71 -6.18 -7.65
CA SER A 114 -11.57 -7.12 -8.76
C SER A 114 -11.92 -6.50 -10.12
N ARG A 115 -12.80 -5.49 -10.14
CA ARG A 115 -13.17 -4.76 -11.38
C ARG A 115 -12.01 -3.94 -11.93
N GLU A 116 -11.26 -3.27 -11.06
CA GLU A 116 -10.08 -2.50 -11.47
C GLU A 116 -8.91 -3.43 -11.80
N VAL A 117 -8.73 -4.50 -11.03
CA VAL A 117 -7.69 -5.51 -11.26
C VAL A 117 -7.87 -6.23 -12.59
N ALA A 118 -9.10 -6.50 -13.04
CA ALA A 118 -9.37 -7.16 -14.32
C ALA A 118 -8.82 -6.40 -15.55
N ARG A 119 -8.41 -5.13 -15.38
CA ARG A 119 -7.78 -4.30 -16.42
C ARG A 119 -6.29 -4.57 -16.58
N PHE A 120 -5.70 -5.38 -15.70
CA PHE A 120 -4.27 -5.68 -15.64
C PHE A 120 -4.05 -7.18 -15.78
N GLN A 121 -3.12 -7.57 -16.66
CA GLN A 121 -2.80 -8.99 -16.89
C GLN A 121 -1.76 -9.54 -15.91
N ASN A 122 -1.07 -8.66 -15.18
CA ASN A 122 0.05 -8.99 -14.30
C ASN A 122 -0.32 -9.03 -12.80
N ILE A 123 -1.61 -9.05 -12.47
CA ILE A 123 -2.10 -9.10 -11.10
C ILE A 123 -2.78 -10.44 -10.83
N ALA A 124 -2.37 -11.11 -9.75
CA ALA A 124 -3.13 -12.16 -9.11
C ALA A 124 -3.72 -11.61 -7.79
N LEU A 125 -5.04 -11.50 -7.73
CA LEU A 125 -5.77 -11.04 -6.55
C LEU A 125 -6.44 -12.24 -5.87
N HIS A 126 -6.19 -12.43 -4.58
CA HIS A 126 -6.76 -13.51 -3.80
C HIS A 126 -7.59 -12.98 -2.63
N HIS A 127 -8.75 -13.59 -2.41
CA HIS A 127 -9.51 -13.41 -1.18
C HIS A 127 -9.08 -14.47 -0.16
N CYS A 128 -8.61 -14.02 1.01
CA CYS A 128 -8.10 -14.90 2.07
C CYS A 128 -8.67 -14.47 3.43
N GLU A 129 -9.42 -15.35 4.07
CA GLU A 129 -9.99 -15.10 5.40
C GLU A 129 -8.89 -14.84 6.46
N LEU A 130 -9.18 -13.95 7.42
CA LEU A 130 -8.24 -13.67 8.53
C LEU A 130 -8.18 -14.79 9.56
N ASP A 131 -9.21 -15.63 9.62
CA ASP A 131 -9.27 -16.72 10.57
C ASP A 131 -8.32 -17.85 10.14
N GLY A 132 -7.57 -18.36 11.10
CA GLY A 132 -6.49 -19.32 10.83
C GLY A 132 -5.29 -18.72 10.11
N ASP A 133 -4.72 -19.51 9.19
CA ASP A 133 -3.44 -19.22 8.53
C ASP A 133 -3.59 -18.76 7.08
N ALA A 134 -4.79 -18.82 6.48
CA ALA A 134 -5.00 -18.57 5.05
C ALA A 134 -4.45 -17.21 4.59
N TYR A 135 -4.73 -16.13 5.33
CA TYR A 135 -4.23 -14.80 4.99
C TYR A 135 -2.70 -14.66 5.18
N ILE A 136 -2.11 -15.26 6.21
CA ILE A 136 -0.68 -15.14 6.53
C ILE A 136 0.16 -16.07 5.63
N GLY A 137 -0.30 -17.30 5.44
CA GLY A 137 0.34 -18.33 4.63
C GLY A 137 0.11 -18.20 3.12
N ALA A 138 -0.70 -17.26 2.66
CA ALA A 138 -0.92 -17.05 1.22
C ALA A 138 0.37 -16.77 0.43
N ILE A 139 1.42 -16.25 1.09
CA ILE A 139 2.74 -16.06 0.47
C ILE A 139 3.49 -17.37 0.20
N ASP A 140 3.08 -18.47 0.81
CA ASP A 140 3.73 -19.77 0.65
C ASP A 140 3.42 -20.42 -0.70
N GLU A 141 2.29 -20.06 -1.30
CA GLU A 141 1.76 -20.68 -2.53
C GLU A 141 2.43 -20.16 -3.81
N THR A 142 3.32 -19.17 -3.71
CA THR A 142 3.75 -18.36 -4.87
C THR A 142 5.10 -18.79 -5.48
N GLY A 143 5.71 -19.85 -4.94
CA GLY A 143 6.84 -20.61 -5.51
C GLY A 143 8.20 -19.90 -5.52
N ALA A 144 8.30 -18.74 -6.15
CA ALA A 144 9.55 -17.97 -6.29
C ALA A 144 9.58 -16.75 -5.37
N PRO A 145 10.76 -16.35 -4.88
CA PRO A 145 10.90 -15.23 -3.95
C PRO A 145 10.54 -13.89 -4.60
N PHE A 146 10.32 -12.88 -3.75
CA PHE A 146 9.84 -11.56 -4.13
C PHE A 146 10.91 -10.48 -3.97
N ASP A 147 10.99 -9.56 -4.94
CA ASP A 147 11.83 -8.38 -4.86
C ASP A 147 11.28 -7.35 -3.86
N LEU A 148 9.95 -7.27 -3.77
CA LEU A 148 9.25 -6.41 -2.83
C LEU A 148 8.11 -7.19 -2.18
N ILE A 149 8.04 -7.13 -0.85
CA ILE A 149 6.88 -7.59 -0.08
C ILE A 149 6.27 -6.39 0.64
N VAL A 150 4.98 -6.14 0.44
CA VAL A 150 4.23 -5.07 1.11
C VAL A 150 3.40 -5.67 2.24
N VAL A 151 3.52 -5.09 3.43
CA VAL A 151 2.73 -5.43 4.62
C VAL A 151 1.90 -4.21 5.02
N ASP A 152 0.71 -4.08 4.44
CA ASP A 152 -0.22 -2.96 4.68
C ASP A 152 -1.66 -3.41 5.06
N GLY A 153 -1.85 -4.70 5.36
CA GLY A 153 -3.15 -5.23 5.73
C GLY A 153 -3.33 -5.46 7.24
N ARG A 154 -3.77 -6.68 7.57
CA ARG A 154 -3.99 -7.18 8.94
C ARG A 154 -2.86 -8.11 9.35
N ARG A 155 -2.84 -8.51 10.63
CA ARG A 155 -1.84 -9.45 11.20
C ARG A 155 -0.38 -9.09 10.82
N ARG A 156 -0.05 -7.78 10.79
CA ARG A 156 1.19 -7.28 10.18
C ARG A 156 2.47 -7.85 10.80
N THR A 157 2.47 -8.13 12.11
CA THR A 157 3.62 -8.74 12.78
C THR A 157 3.85 -10.18 12.31
N GLU A 158 2.77 -10.94 12.15
CA GLU A 158 2.84 -12.32 11.68
C GLU A 158 3.14 -12.39 10.17
N CYS A 159 2.51 -11.53 9.37
CA CYS A 159 2.84 -11.37 7.95
C CYS A 159 4.31 -10.98 7.74
N LEU A 160 4.86 -10.07 8.56
CA LEU A 160 6.28 -9.71 8.50
C LEU A 160 7.16 -10.93 8.78
N ALA A 161 6.87 -11.69 9.84
CA ALA A 161 7.64 -12.88 10.17
C ALA A 161 7.58 -13.95 9.06
N ARG A 162 6.39 -14.16 8.47
CA ARG A 162 6.20 -15.12 7.38
C ARG A 162 6.80 -14.64 6.05
N ALA A 163 6.93 -13.33 5.84
CA ALA A 163 7.47 -12.76 4.61
C ALA A 163 8.99 -12.94 4.46
N ILE A 164 9.75 -12.94 5.55
CA ILE A 164 11.23 -12.92 5.51
C ILE A 164 11.83 -14.08 4.69
N PRO A 165 11.39 -15.34 4.84
CA PRO A 165 11.92 -16.45 4.04
C PRO A 165 11.60 -16.37 2.54
N HIS A 166 10.63 -15.54 2.14
CA HIS A 166 10.17 -15.37 0.76
C HIS A 166 10.82 -14.18 0.07
N LEU A 167 11.72 -13.48 0.75
CA LEU A 167 12.40 -12.30 0.22
C LEU A 167 13.56 -12.71 -0.68
N ALA A 168 13.62 -12.16 -1.89
CA ALA A 168 14.72 -12.38 -2.81
C ALA A 168 16.02 -11.73 -2.27
N PRO A 169 17.20 -12.20 -2.68
CA PRO A 169 18.46 -11.52 -2.38
C PRO A 169 18.43 -10.06 -2.83
N GLY A 170 18.68 -9.13 -1.91
CA GLY A 170 18.59 -7.68 -2.18
C GLY A 170 17.16 -7.15 -2.34
N GLY A 171 16.16 -7.94 -1.97
CA GLY A 171 14.76 -7.54 -1.87
C GLY A 171 14.48 -6.65 -0.66
N ILE A 172 13.30 -6.04 -0.65
CA ILE A 172 12.84 -5.17 0.44
C ILE A 172 11.45 -5.55 0.94
N ILE A 173 11.16 -5.26 2.21
CA ILE A 173 9.81 -5.31 2.78
C ILE A 173 9.36 -3.88 3.11
N LEU A 174 8.23 -3.44 2.57
CA LEU A 174 7.55 -2.23 3.02
C LEU A 174 6.55 -2.59 4.11
N LEU A 175 6.72 -2.04 5.30
CA LEU A 175 5.76 -2.12 6.41
C LEU A 175 5.17 -0.74 6.65
N ASP A 176 3.91 -0.55 6.26
CA ASP A 176 3.20 0.71 6.46
C ASP A 176 2.65 0.82 7.90
N ASP A 177 2.18 2.01 8.31
CA ASP A 177 1.78 2.34 9.69
C ASP A 177 2.81 1.87 10.75
N SER A 178 4.11 1.87 10.43
CA SER A 178 5.16 1.28 11.27
C SER A 178 5.40 2.05 12.57
N GLY A 179 4.80 3.24 12.71
CA GLY A 179 4.85 4.07 13.89
C GLY A 179 4.07 3.52 15.07
N ARG A 180 3.18 2.55 14.85
CA ARG A 180 2.41 1.91 15.92
C ARG A 180 3.34 1.09 16.81
N SER A 181 3.36 1.40 18.10
CA SER A 181 4.26 0.79 19.09
C SER A 181 4.27 -0.74 19.08
N ARG A 182 3.11 -1.37 18.83
CA ARG A 182 2.97 -2.84 18.72
C ARG A 182 3.85 -3.49 17.64
N TYR A 183 4.29 -2.75 16.61
CA TYR A 183 5.13 -3.30 15.55
C TYR A 183 6.63 -3.16 15.84
N ARG A 184 7.03 -2.28 16.78
CA ARG A 184 8.43 -1.95 17.05
C ARG A 184 9.28 -3.18 17.36
N ARG A 185 8.80 -4.02 18.30
CA ARG A 185 9.49 -5.26 18.68
C ARG A 185 9.66 -6.22 17.51
N ALA A 186 8.68 -6.31 16.61
CA ALA A 186 8.77 -7.17 15.44
C ALA A 186 9.83 -6.66 14.45
N ILE A 187 9.85 -5.35 14.20
CA ILE A 187 10.84 -4.71 13.32
C ILE A 187 12.26 -4.88 13.86
N GLU A 188 12.48 -4.71 15.16
CA GLU A 188 13.82 -4.85 15.77
C GLU A 188 14.36 -6.27 15.71
N ASN A 189 13.47 -7.27 15.79
CA ASN A 189 13.87 -8.68 15.87
C ASN A 189 13.77 -9.41 14.53
N CYS A 190 13.38 -8.73 13.43
CA CYS A 190 13.21 -9.38 12.12
C CYS A 190 14.53 -9.71 11.41
N GLY A 191 15.66 -9.19 11.89
CA GLY A 191 16.99 -9.41 11.30
C GLY A 191 17.29 -8.59 10.04
N LEU A 192 16.35 -7.76 9.58
CA LEU A 192 16.52 -6.87 8.43
C LEU A 192 16.94 -5.45 8.86
N LYS A 193 17.64 -4.73 7.98
CA LYS A 193 18.03 -3.34 8.23
C LYS A 193 16.87 -2.39 7.94
N GLU A 194 16.43 -1.64 8.94
CA GLU A 194 15.35 -0.66 8.79
C GLU A 194 15.84 0.69 8.23
N ARG A 195 15.17 1.16 7.18
CA ARG A 195 15.09 2.57 6.82
C ARG A 195 13.69 3.08 7.16
N ARG A 196 13.61 4.05 8.06
CA ARG A 196 12.35 4.59 8.56
C ARG A 196 12.02 5.92 7.92
N HIS A 197 10.83 6.05 7.36
CA HIS A 197 10.32 7.28 6.75
C HIS A 197 9.28 7.90 7.68
N PHE A 198 9.40 9.20 7.94
CA PHE A 198 8.44 9.98 8.72
C PHE A 198 7.96 11.16 7.89
N GLY A 199 6.65 11.43 7.91
CA GLY A 199 6.08 12.61 7.26
C GLY A 199 4.75 12.30 6.60
N ARG A 200 4.53 12.90 5.43
CA ARG A 200 3.26 12.80 4.69
C ARG A 200 2.96 11.36 4.27
N SER A 201 1.76 10.89 4.58
CA SER A 201 1.15 9.72 3.94
C SER A 201 -0.05 10.18 3.12
N TYR A 202 -0.29 9.51 1.99
CA TYR A 202 -1.44 9.82 1.16
C TYR A 202 -2.74 9.56 1.94
N CYS A 203 -3.76 10.39 1.72
CA CYS A 203 -5.04 10.35 2.44
C CYS A 203 -4.99 10.62 3.95
N VAL A 204 -3.81 10.93 4.52
CA VAL A 204 -3.65 11.20 5.96
C VAL A 204 -3.20 12.66 6.18
N PRO A 205 -3.97 13.47 6.93
CA PRO A 205 -3.66 14.89 7.14
C PRO A 205 -2.60 15.13 8.23
N TYR A 206 -2.14 14.08 8.91
CA TYR A 206 -1.11 14.12 9.95
C TYR A 206 0.05 13.20 9.56
N PRO A 207 1.27 13.44 10.09
CA PRO A 207 2.41 12.63 9.71
C PRO A 207 2.31 11.21 10.28
N ASP A 208 2.80 10.23 9.53
CA ASP A 208 2.90 8.84 9.96
C ASP A 208 4.26 8.27 9.56
N PHE A 209 4.48 7.00 9.91
CA PHE A 209 5.68 6.25 9.62
C PHE A 209 5.40 5.07 8.69
N THR A 210 6.31 4.88 7.74
CA THR A 210 6.46 3.66 6.96
C THR A 210 7.91 3.21 7.08
N SER A 211 8.14 1.92 7.27
CA SER A 211 9.49 1.34 7.33
C SER A 211 9.75 0.51 6.09
N ILE A 212 10.91 0.70 5.47
CA ILE A 212 11.45 -0.19 4.44
C ILE A 212 12.55 -1.03 5.10
N LEU A 213 12.41 -2.35 5.04
CA LEU A 213 13.32 -3.32 5.65
C LEU A 213 14.13 -3.97 4.53
N HIS A 214 15.46 -3.92 4.64
CA HIS A 214 16.38 -4.43 3.63
C HIS A 214 17.01 -5.76 4.09
N ALA A 215 17.00 -6.75 3.19
CA ALA A 215 17.80 -7.97 3.29
C ALA A 215 19.31 -7.69 3.28
#